data_AF-A0A9P4LXI7-F1
#
_entry.id   AF-A0A9P4LXI7-F1
#
_cell.length_a   1.000
_cell.length_b   1.000
_cell.length_c   1.000
_cell.angle_alpha   90.00
_cell.angle_beta   90.00
_cell.angle_gamma   90.00
#
_symmetry.space_group_name_H-M   'P 1'
#
loop_
_entity.id
_entity.type
_entity.pdbx_description
1 polymer ?
#
loop_
_entity_poly.entity_id
_entity_poly.type
_entity_poly.pdbx_seq_one_letter_code
_entity_poly.pdbx_strand_id
1 'polypeptide(L)' 'VIAKLLGFTFAMITLPIGTYFLAVNTVLKGHTTWAGALAAIMANVVLIGYVIVAMKEDQSDRLEAEAQEKKKSR' A
#
# COMPACT_ATOMS: atom_id res chain seq x y z
N VAL A 1 6.04 12.89 2.81
CA VAL A 1 5.37 12.16 3.91
C VAL A 1 3.84 12.31 3.87
N ILE A 2 3.25 13.50 4.05
CA ILE A 2 1.78 13.68 4.18
C ILE A 2 0.97 13.12 2.98
N ALA A 3 1.37 13.44 1.73
CA ALA A 3 0.66 12.94 0.54
C ALA A 3 0.69 11.40 0.43
N LYS A 4 1.78 10.75 0.87
CA LYS A 4 1.90 9.29 0.87
C LYS A 4 1.05 8.66 1.95
N LEU A 5 1.07 9.20 3.18
CA LEU A 5 0.17 8.78 4.27
C LEU A 5 -1.30 8.87 3.84
N LEU A 6 -1.73 10.01 3.30
CA LEU A 6 -3.10 10.20 2.79
C LEU A 6 -3.44 9.23 1.65
N GLY A 7 -2.48 8.98 0.74
CA GLY A 7 -2.63 8.00 -0.32
C GLY A 7 -2.84 6.57 0.20
N PHE A 8 -2.13 6.16 1.25
CA PHE A 8 -2.30 4.85 1.86
C PHE A 8 -3.63 4.72 2.61
N THR A 9 -4.06 5.75 3.33
CA THR A 9 -5.38 5.77 3.98
C THR A 9 -6.49 5.64 2.94
N PHE A 10 -6.37 6.37 1.83
CA PHE A 10 -7.30 6.27 0.72
C PHE A 10 -7.27 4.87 0.08
N ALA A 11 -6.08 4.30 -0.14
CA ALA A 11 -5.91 2.97 -0.72
C ALA A 11 -6.48 1.86 0.18
N MET A 12 -6.30 1.94 1.49
CA MET A 12 -6.85 0.98 2.46
C MET A 12 -8.38 0.89 2.42
N ILE A 13 -9.05 1.99 2.09
CA ILE A 13 -10.51 2.03 1.99
C ILE A 13 -10.94 1.63 0.58
N THR A 14 -10.36 2.27 -0.44
CA THR A 14 -10.87 2.15 -1.81
C THR A 14 -10.49 0.85 -2.50
N LEU A 15 -9.30 0.28 -2.26
CA LEU A 15 -8.87 -0.93 -2.95
C LEU A 15 -9.64 -2.18 -2.48
N PRO A 16 -9.78 -2.48 -1.17
CA PRO A 16 -10.54 -3.65 -0.72
C PRO A 16 -12.03 -3.53 -1.06
N ILE A 17 -12.62 -2.34 -0.87
CA ILE A 17 -14.03 -2.08 -1.17
C ILE A 17 -14.27 -2.14 -2.68
N GLY A 18 -13.41 -1.49 -3.47
CA GLY A 18 -13.47 -1.54 -4.93
C GLY A 18 -13.34 -2.97 -5.45
N THR A 19 -12.42 -3.74 -4.89
CA THR A 19 -12.21 -5.16 -5.22
C THR A 19 -13.45 -5.99 -4.89
N TYR A 20 -14.10 -5.76 -3.75
CA TYR A 20 -15.35 -6.45 -3.40
C TYR A 20 -16.44 -6.21 -4.45
N PHE A 21 -16.72 -4.94 -4.77
CA PHE A 21 -17.79 -4.60 -5.71
C PHE A 21 -17.46 -5.01 -7.15
N LEU A 22 -16.20 -4.89 -7.58
CA LEU A 22 -15.75 -5.42 -8.87
C LEU A 22 -15.93 -6.93 -8.94
N ALA A 23 -15.48 -7.65 -7.91
CA ALA A 23 -15.54 -9.11 -7.89
C ALA A 23 -16.98 -9.63 -7.85
N VAL A 24 -17.87 -9.02 -7.04
CA VAL A 24 -19.31 -9.34 -7.03
C VAL A 24 -19.94 -9.17 -8.41
N ASN A 25 -19.64 -8.06 -9.09
CA ASN A 25 -20.37 -7.65 -10.28
C ASN A 25 -19.81 -8.22 -11.59
N THR A 26 -18.54 -8.64 -11.62
CA THR A 26 -17.87 -9.08 -12.87
C THR A 26 -17.38 -10.53 -12.83
N VAL A 27 -16.74 -10.96 -11.74
CA VAL A 27 -16.04 -12.26 -11.69
C VAL A 27 -16.90 -13.36 -11.05
N LEU A 28 -17.69 -13.00 -10.04
CA LEU A 28 -18.36 -13.96 -9.16
C LEU A 28 -19.88 -13.95 -9.26
N LYS A 29 -20.48 -13.23 -10.22
CA LYS A 29 -21.93 -13.22 -10.54
C LYS A 29 -22.84 -13.17 -9.28
N GLY A 30 -22.48 -12.39 -8.27
CA GLY A 30 -23.26 -12.25 -7.03
C GLY A 30 -22.86 -13.16 -5.86
N HIS A 31 -21.82 -14.01 -5.97
CA HIS A 31 -21.31 -14.79 -4.83
C HIS A 31 -20.51 -13.90 -3.85
N THR A 32 -21.21 -13.32 -2.88
CA THR A 32 -20.66 -12.37 -1.90
C THR A 32 -19.60 -12.97 -0.98
N THR A 33 -19.66 -14.27 -0.67
CA THR A 33 -18.66 -14.94 0.18
C THR A 33 -17.27 -14.93 -0.45
N TRP A 34 -17.17 -15.29 -1.74
CA TRP A 34 -15.91 -15.30 -2.48
C TRP A 34 -15.39 -13.88 -2.74
N ALA A 35 -16.30 -12.93 -2.98
CA ALA A 35 -15.91 -11.53 -3.15
C ALA A 35 -15.38 -10.93 -1.84
N GLY A 36 -15.98 -11.28 -0.71
CA GLY A 36 -15.48 -10.91 0.62
C GLY A 36 -14.10 -11.51 0.92
N ALA A 37 -13.88 -12.77 0.57
CA ALA A 37 -12.57 -13.41 0.69
C ALA A 37 -11.51 -12.71 -0.16
N LEU A 38 -11.84 -12.35 -1.41
CA LEU A 38 -10.94 -11.61 -2.30
C LEU A 38 -10.61 -10.22 -1.73
N ALA A 39 -11.59 -9.52 -1.17
CA ALA A 39 -11.40 -8.23 -0.54
C ALA A 39 -10.48 -8.31 0.69
N ALA A 40 -10.63 -9.36 1.52
CA ALA A 40 -9.75 -9.60 2.67
C ALA A 40 -8.31 -9.88 2.23
N ILE A 41 -8.10 -10.65 1.15
CA ILE A 41 -6.78 -10.84 0.55
C ILE A 41 -6.22 -9.49 0.09
N MET A 42 -7.04 -8.67 -0.56
CA MET A 42 -6.59 -7.38 -1.08
C MET A 42 -6.22 -6.37 0.01
N ALA A 43 -6.91 -6.40 1.15
CA ALA A 43 -6.51 -5.60 2.31
C ALA A 43 -5.09 -5.94 2.79
N ASN A 44 -4.71 -7.22 2.80
CA ASN A 44 -3.35 -7.65 3.14
C ASN A 44 -2.32 -7.22 2.09
N VAL A 45 -2.69 -7.23 0.80
CA VAL A 45 -1.82 -6.71 -0.28
C VAL A 45 -1.52 -5.23 -0.08
N VAL A 46 -2.52 -4.42 0.30
CA VAL A 46 -2.32 -2.99 0.60
C VAL A 46 -1.36 -2.81 1.78
N LEU A 47 -1.51 -3.61 2.84
CA LEU A 47 -0.63 -3.55 4.01
C LEU A 47 0.82 -3.92 3.65
N ILE A 48 1.03 -4.98 2.87
CA ILE A 48 2.37 -5.35 2.38
C ILE A 48 2.96 -4.23 1.52
N GLY A 49 2.16 -3.64 0.62
CA GLY A 49 2.57 -2.51 -0.20
C GLY A 49 2.99 -1.29 0.62
N TYR A 50 2.26 -0.99 1.70
CA TYR A 50 2.64 0.05 2.66
C TYR A 50 4.00 -0.21 3.29
N VAL A 51 4.23 -1.44 3.79
CA VAL A 51 5.51 -1.82 4.41
C VAL A 51 6.67 -1.69 3.43
N ILE A 52 6.51 -2.15 2.18
CA ILE A 52 7.55 -2.03 1.15
C ILE A 52 7.90 -0.57 0.89
N VAL A 53 6.91 0.30 0.72
CA VAL A 53 7.16 1.73 0.48
C VAL A 53 7.83 2.38 1.68
N ALA A 54 7.38 2.05 2.89
CA ALA A 54 7.99 2.55 4.12
C ALA A 54 9.47 2.15 4.24
N MET A 55 9.82 0.90 3.93
CA MET A 55 11.22 0.44 3.92
C MET A 55 12.06 1.18 2.86
N LYS A 56 11.51 1.43 1.67
CA LYS A 56 12.22 2.16 0.61
C LYS A 56 12.45 3.63 0.97
N GLU A 57 11.49 4.26 1.65
CA GLU A 57 11.68 5.62 2.18
C GLU A 57 12.79 5.63 3.25
N ASP A 58 12.74 4.72 4.22
CA ASP A 58 13.76 4.61 5.27
C ASP A 58 15.18 4.39 4.70
N GLN A 59 15.32 3.53 3.69
CA GLN A 59 16.60 3.35 2.99
C GLN A 59 17.09 4.61 2.27
N SER A 60 16.18 5.35 1.63
CA SER A 60 16.53 6.57 0.89
C SER A 60 17.01 7.66 1.84
N ASP A 61 16.30 7.87 2.95
CA ASP A 61 16.65 8.86 3.97
C ASP A 61 18.01 8.55 4.60
N ARG A 62 18.30 7.27 4.86
CA ARG A 62 19.61 6.82 5.36
C ARG A 62 20.75 7.08 4.37
N LEU A 63 20.54 6.79 3.08
CA LEU A 63 21.53 7.03 2.04
C LEU A 63 21.83 8.53 1.86
N GLU A 64 20.80 9.37 1.95
CA GLU A 64 20.97 10.83 1.92
C GLU A 64 21.76 11.34 3.13
N ALA A 65 21.48 10.85 4.33
CA ALA A 65 22.22 11.19 5.54
C ALA A 65 23.71 10.77 5.45
N GLU A 66 23.99 9.56 4.97
CA GLU A 66 25.37 9.08 4.76
C GLU A 66 26.12 9.89 3.70
N ALA A 67 25.45 10.33 2.64
CA ALA A 67 26.03 11.18 1.61
C ALA A 67 26.35 12.60 2.11
N GLN A 68 25.49 13.16 2.97
CA GLN A 68 25.71 14.45 3.63
C GLN A 68 26.93 14.39 4.57
N GLU A 69 27.04 13.34 5.40
CA GLU A 69 28.18 13.11 6.31
C GLU A 69 29.52 12.95 5.54
N LYS A 70 29.53 12.20 4.43
CA LYS A 70 30.72 12.06 3.57
C LYS A 70 31.15 13.37 2.90
N LYS A 71 30.21 14.28 2.59
CA LYS A 71 30.52 15.61 2.05
C LYS A 71 31.06 16.55 3.12
N LYS A 72 30.61 16.42 4.37
CA LYS A 72 31.01 17.27 5.49
C LYS A 72 32.37 16.88 6.09
N SER A 73 32.78 15.63 5.92
CA SER A 73 34.08 15.09 6.36
C SER A 73 35.18 15.20 5.29
N ARG A 74 34.88 15.77 4.13
CA ARG A 74 35.83 16.10 3.04
C ARG A 74 36.10 17.60 3.01
#